data_AF-A0A9D8Q181-F1
#
_entry.id   AF-A0A9D8Q181-F1
#
_cell.length_a   1.000
_cell.length_b   1.000
_cell.length_c   1.000
_cell.angle_alpha   90.00
_cell.angle_beta   90.00
_cell.angle_gamma   90.00
#
_symmetry.space_group_name_H-M   'P 1'
#
loop_
_entity.id
_entity.type
_entity.pdbx_description
1 polymer ?
#
loop_
_entity_poly.entity_id
_entity_poly.type
_entity_poly.pdbx_seq_one_letter_code
_entity_poly.pdbx_strand_id
1 'polypeptide(L)'
;IQLPRSEWVRYGVKAAGSKPLPADGVKASLLLPQGRKGPAFLAYQNFQVFLQWNSSLTYSTTAAYYATRMAGAPRVTANNPDPALTLAEGKKLQTILARKGYDVGKIDGIMGLKSRAAVKDVQLKLGMPADSYPTRELLAKLGG
;
A
#
# COMPACT_ATOMS: atom_id res chain seq x y z
N ILE A 1 2.59 -6.98 7.36
CA ILE A 1 3.22 -7.21 8.68
C ILE A 1 2.56 -6.28 9.68
N GLN A 2 2.31 -6.76 10.88
CA GLN A 2 1.77 -5.94 11.96
C GLN A 2 2.79 -5.95 13.09
N LEU A 3 3.29 -4.77 13.46
CA LEU A 3 4.32 -4.58 14.48
C LEU A 3 3.82 -3.60 15.55
N PRO A 4 4.30 -3.69 16.80
CA PRO A 4 4.08 -2.66 17.81
C PRO A 4 4.55 -1.28 17.31
N ARG A 5 3.90 -0.20 17.77
CA ARG A 5 4.34 1.17 17.43
C ARG A 5 5.76 1.46 17.90
N SER A 6 6.18 0.92 19.03
CA SER A 6 7.57 1.02 19.49
C SER A 6 8.59 0.56 18.43
N GLU A 7 8.30 -0.51 17.70
CA GLU A 7 9.16 -1.00 16.62
C GLU A 7 9.17 -0.05 15.40
N TRP A 8 8.01 0.51 15.04
CA TRP A 8 7.93 1.52 13.98
C TRP A 8 8.71 2.79 14.34
N VAL A 9 8.62 3.24 15.58
CA VAL A 9 9.43 4.38 16.09
C VAL A 9 10.92 4.06 16.01
N ARG A 10 11.33 2.83 16.36
CA ARG A 10 12.72 2.37 16.22
C ARG A 10 13.20 2.39 14.75
N TYR A 11 12.31 2.11 13.80
CA TYR A 11 12.58 2.24 12.35
C TYR A 11 12.52 3.70 11.85
N GLY A 12 12.32 4.67 12.73
CA GLY A 12 12.32 6.09 12.39
C GLY A 12 10.97 6.61 11.87
N VAL A 13 9.90 5.83 11.98
CA VAL A 13 8.54 6.30 11.62
C VAL A 13 8.10 7.39 12.59
N LYS A 14 7.61 8.50 12.03
CA LYS A 14 7.08 9.64 12.79
C LYS A 14 5.61 9.86 12.41
N ALA A 15 4.83 10.41 13.34
CA ALA A 15 3.47 10.82 13.00
C ALA A 15 3.51 12.01 12.04
N ALA A 16 2.40 12.24 11.31
CA ALA A 16 2.29 13.41 10.45
C ALA A 16 2.33 14.71 11.29
N GLY A 17 3.09 15.71 10.82
CA GLY A 17 3.33 16.96 11.53
C GLY A 17 4.42 16.86 12.60
N SER A 18 4.41 17.78 13.58
CA SER A 18 5.44 17.86 14.63
C SER A 18 5.16 17.00 15.86
N LYS A 19 4.14 16.13 15.84
CA LYS A 19 3.78 15.30 16.99
C LYS A 19 4.59 13.99 16.99
N PRO A 20 5.10 13.55 18.15
CA PRO A 20 5.76 12.26 18.25
C PRO A 20 4.75 11.13 18.07
N LEU A 21 5.17 10.04 17.42
CA LEU A 21 4.43 8.78 17.41
C LEU A 21 4.66 8.08 18.77
N PRO A 22 3.62 7.75 19.56
CA PRO A 22 3.82 7.03 20.81
C PRO A 22 4.49 5.68 20.60
N ALA A 23 5.52 5.39 21.40
CA ALA A 23 6.31 4.16 21.33
C ALA A 23 5.76 3.09 22.29
N ASP A 24 4.56 2.58 22.02
CA ASP A 24 3.90 1.60 22.87
C ASP A 24 3.58 0.28 22.13
N GLY A 25 2.91 -0.63 22.85
CA GLY A 25 2.56 -1.97 22.36
C GLY A 25 1.42 -2.03 21.34
N VAL A 26 0.79 -0.90 20.99
CA VAL A 26 -0.33 -0.90 20.04
C VAL A 26 0.17 -1.36 18.68
N LYS A 27 -0.46 -2.40 18.13
CA LYS A 27 -0.05 -3.00 16.86
C LYS A 27 -0.59 -2.23 15.66
N ALA A 28 0.28 -1.95 14.70
CA ALA A 28 -0.06 -1.28 13.45
C ALA A 28 0.67 -1.90 12.25
N SER A 29 0.11 -1.70 11.06
CA SER A 29 0.73 -2.03 9.78
C SER A 29 1.04 -0.74 9.00
N LEU A 30 2.21 -0.66 8.36
CA LEU A 30 2.51 0.43 7.45
C LEU A 30 1.76 0.23 6.13
N LEU A 31 1.02 1.27 5.72
CA LEU A 31 0.17 1.29 4.54
C LEU A 31 0.65 2.36 3.56
N LEU A 32 0.96 1.94 2.34
CA LEU A 32 1.49 2.76 1.25
C LEU A 32 0.57 2.65 0.02
N PRO A 33 -0.58 3.35 -0.02
CA PRO A 33 -1.56 3.19 -1.09
C PRO A 33 -1.00 3.57 -2.46
N GLN A 34 -0.04 4.50 -2.50
CA GLN A 34 0.60 5.07 -3.69
C GLN A 34 2.12 4.82 -3.71
N GLY A 35 2.58 3.72 -3.10
CA GLY A 35 4.01 3.38 -3.02
C GLY A 35 4.81 4.26 -2.07
N ARG A 36 6.11 3.98 -1.97
CA ARG A 36 7.00 4.61 -0.99
C ARG A 36 7.21 6.11 -1.17
N LYS A 37 6.94 6.63 -2.38
CA LYS A 37 7.05 8.06 -2.70
C LYS A 37 5.76 8.84 -2.45
N GLY A 38 4.67 8.14 -2.12
CA GLY A 38 3.38 8.72 -1.79
C GLY A 38 3.19 8.97 -0.29
N PRO A 39 1.95 9.24 0.16
CA PRO A 39 1.63 9.32 1.57
C PRO A 39 1.70 7.95 2.25
N ALA A 40 2.10 7.95 3.53
CA ALA A 40 2.18 6.76 4.37
C ALA A 40 1.21 6.84 5.55
N PHE A 41 0.61 5.71 5.91
CA PHE A 41 -0.33 5.61 7.01
C PHE A 41 0.03 4.45 7.92
N LEU A 42 -0.26 4.58 9.22
CA LEU A 42 -0.31 3.45 10.13
C LEU A 42 -1.76 2.96 10.24
N ALA A 43 -2.00 1.75 9.73
CA ALA A 43 -3.28 1.07 9.82
C ALA A 43 -3.33 0.24 11.11
N TYR A 44 -4.26 0.59 12.00
CA TYR A 44 -4.50 -0.14 13.26
C TYR A 44 -5.45 -1.32 13.04
N GLN A 45 -5.71 -2.09 14.11
CA GLN A 45 -6.51 -3.30 14.05
C GLN A 45 -7.92 -3.08 13.48
N ASN A 46 -8.53 -1.93 13.76
CA ASN A 46 -9.83 -1.54 13.20
C ASN A 46 -9.82 -1.34 11.68
N PHE A 47 -8.66 -1.12 11.05
CA PHE A 47 -8.56 -0.96 9.61
C PHE A 47 -8.99 -2.23 8.84
N GLN A 48 -8.80 -3.41 9.44
CA GLN A 48 -9.16 -4.69 8.82
C GLN A 48 -10.66 -4.80 8.53
N VAL A 49 -11.50 -4.13 9.33
CA VAL A 49 -12.95 -4.11 9.13
C VAL A 49 -13.33 -3.45 7.79
N PHE A 50 -12.61 -2.41 7.38
CA PHE A 50 -12.85 -1.78 6.07
C PHE A 50 -12.54 -2.73 4.90
N LEU A 51 -11.55 -3.63 5.07
CA LEU A 51 -11.15 -4.59 4.02
C LEU A 51 -12.11 -5.78 3.93
N GLN A 52 -12.83 -6.10 5.01
CA GLN A 52 -13.90 -7.09 5.02
C GLN A 52 -15.14 -6.59 4.25
N TRP A 53 -15.45 -5.30 4.38
CA TRP A 53 -16.57 -4.68 3.66
C TRP A 53 -16.23 -4.42 2.18
N ASN A 54 -15.02 -3.95 1.90
CA ASN A 54 -14.54 -3.74 0.53
C ASN A 54 -13.04 -4.05 0.43
N SER A 55 -12.68 -5.05 -0.37
CA SER A 55 -11.28 -5.49 -0.51
C SER A 55 -10.38 -4.55 -1.34
N SER A 56 -10.86 -3.34 -1.67
CA SER A 56 -10.06 -2.29 -2.31
C SER A 56 -9.31 -1.46 -1.28
N LEU A 57 -7.99 -1.58 -1.29
CA LEU A 57 -7.11 -0.81 -0.42
C LEU A 57 -7.30 0.70 -0.56
N THR A 58 -7.46 1.18 -1.80
CA THR A 58 -7.67 2.61 -2.08
C THR A 58 -8.98 3.10 -1.47
N TYR A 59 -10.07 2.33 -1.63
CA TYR A 59 -11.37 2.66 -1.06
C TYR A 59 -11.29 2.71 0.48
N SER A 60 -10.83 1.62 1.11
CA SER A 60 -10.74 1.50 2.56
C SER A 60 -9.85 2.59 3.17
N THR A 61 -8.73 2.91 2.51
CA THR A 61 -7.85 4.01 2.94
C THR A 61 -8.54 5.36 2.83
N THR A 62 -9.32 5.59 1.78
CA THR A 62 -10.04 6.85 1.58
C THR A 62 -11.11 7.05 2.65
N ALA A 63 -11.89 6.02 2.96
CA ALA A 63 -12.90 6.05 4.03
C ALA A 63 -12.27 6.29 5.40
N ALA A 64 -11.21 5.56 5.75
CA ALA A 64 -10.49 5.73 7.02
C ALA A 64 -9.84 7.11 7.13
N TYR A 65 -9.23 7.61 6.04
CA TYR A 65 -8.66 8.95 5.99
C TYR A 65 -9.74 10.04 6.15
N TYR A 66 -10.88 9.88 5.50
CA TYR A 66 -11.99 10.82 5.63
C TYR A 66 -12.49 10.92 7.08
N ALA A 67 -12.72 9.78 7.75
CA ALA A 67 -13.07 9.75 9.17
C ALA A 67 -12.00 10.42 10.05
N THR A 68 -10.72 10.18 9.75
CA THR A 68 -9.60 10.81 10.47
C THR A 68 -9.57 12.33 10.28
N ARG A 69 -9.93 12.83 9.10
CA ARG A 69 -10.06 14.26 8.81
C ARG A 69 -11.24 14.89 9.54
N MET A 70 -12.37 14.19 9.65
CA MET A 70 -13.52 14.63 10.45
C MET A 70 -13.16 14.73 11.94
N ALA A 71 -12.28 13.86 12.44
CA ALA A 71 -11.75 13.90 13.80
C ALA A 71 -10.67 14.98 14.04
N GLY A 72 -10.42 15.88 13.07
CA GLY A 72 -9.54 17.03 13.22
C GLY A 72 -8.08 16.81 12.80
N ALA A 73 -7.75 15.69 12.14
CA ALA A 73 -6.40 15.48 11.62
C ALA A 73 -6.06 16.45 10.47
N PRO A 74 -4.77 16.84 10.32
CA PRO A 74 -4.33 17.66 9.20
C PRO A 74 -4.49 16.94 7.86
N ARG A 75 -4.47 17.72 6.77
CA ARG A 75 -4.38 17.17 5.41
C ARG A 75 -3.08 16.40 5.25
N VAL A 76 -3.15 15.23 4.61
CA VAL A 76 -1.94 14.51 4.21
C VAL A 76 -1.27 15.23 3.04
N THR A 77 0.06 15.28 3.06
CA THR A 77 0.85 15.74 1.91
C THR A 77 0.88 14.63 0.86
N ALA A 78 0.57 14.96 -0.38
CA ALA A 78 0.55 13.97 -1.47
C ALA A 78 1.94 13.39 -1.79
N ASN A 79 3.02 14.09 -1.43
CA ASN A 79 4.40 13.81 -1.82
C ASN A 79 4.52 13.73 -3.36
N ASN A 80 5.27 12.78 -3.89
CA ASN A 80 5.49 12.63 -5.33
C ASN A 80 5.41 11.15 -5.76
N PRO A 81 4.21 10.54 -5.69
CA PRO A 81 4.02 9.13 -6.02
C PRO A 81 4.30 8.87 -7.50
N ASP A 82 4.73 7.63 -7.81
CA ASP A 82 4.78 7.19 -9.19
C ASP A 82 3.37 7.19 -9.80
N PRO A 83 3.20 7.54 -11.08
CA PRO A 83 1.87 7.55 -11.69
C PRO A 83 1.26 6.14 -11.73
N ALA A 84 -0.06 6.08 -11.50
CA ALA A 84 -0.79 4.83 -11.59
C ALA A 84 -0.71 4.21 -13.00
N LEU A 85 -0.73 2.88 -13.05
CA LEU A 85 -0.94 2.15 -14.29
C LEU A 85 -2.35 2.42 -14.84
N THR A 86 -2.45 2.49 -16.15
CA THR A 86 -3.74 2.41 -16.85
C THR A 86 -4.37 1.04 -16.64
N LEU A 87 -5.68 0.90 -16.90
CA LEU A 87 -6.35 -0.40 -16.84
C LEU A 87 -5.70 -1.44 -17.78
N ALA A 88 -5.25 -1.01 -18.96
CA ALA A 88 -4.57 -1.88 -19.92
C ALA A 88 -3.21 -2.38 -19.37
N GLU A 89 -2.39 -1.46 -18.85
CA GLU A 89 -1.11 -1.80 -18.20
C GLU A 89 -1.32 -2.69 -16.97
N GLY A 90 -2.35 -2.42 -16.16
CA GLY A 90 -2.71 -3.22 -15.01
C GLY A 90 -3.09 -4.66 -15.40
N LYS A 91 -3.92 -4.84 -16.44
CA LYS A 91 -4.28 -6.17 -16.96
C LYS A 91 -3.05 -6.90 -17.48
N LYS A 92 -2.15 -6.19 -18.17
CA LYS A 92 -0.89 -6.75 -18.65
C LYS A 92 -0.05 -7.26 -17.47
N LEU A 93 0.13 -6.44 -16.43
CA LEU A 93 0.86 -6.84 -15.23
C LEU A 93 0.25 -8.06 -14.55
N GLN A 94 -1.07 -8.05 -14.31
CA GLN A 94 -1.79 -9.20 -13.73
C GLN A 94 -1.61 -10.47 -14.56
N THR A 95 -1.67 -10.37 -15.89
CA THR A 95 -1.46 -11.51 -16.78
C THR A 95 -0.05 -12.07 -16.66
N ILE A 96 0.98 -11.21 -16.61
CA ILE A 96 2.37 -11.64 -16.43
C ILE A 96 2.56 -12.32 -15.07
N LEU A 97 2.01 -11.74 -14.00
CA LEU A 97 2.06 -12.29 -12.65
C LEU A 97 1.33 -13.65 -12.58
N ALA A 98 0.14 -13.77 -13.15
CA ALA A 98 -0.61 -15.03 -13.21
C ALA A 98 0.18 -16.13 -13.95
N ARG A 99 0.80 -15.81 -15.10
CA ARG A 99 1.67 -16.73 -15.84
C ARG A 99 2.90 -17.18 -15.04
N LYS A 100 3.36 -16.37 -14.08
CA LYS A 100 4.45 -16.70 -13.15
C LYS A 100 3.98 -17.49 -11.91
N GLY A 101 2.71 -17.88 -11.86
CA GLY A 101 2.13 -18.70 -10.79
C GLY A 101 1.55 -17.93 -9.61
N TYR A 102 1.43 -16.60 -9.71
CA TYR A 102 0.81 -15.81 -8.64
C TYR A 102 -0.71 -15.81 -8.73
N ASP A 103 -1.40 -16.00 -7.59
CA ASP A 103 -2.81 -15.67 -7.48
C ASP A 103 -2.98 -14.15 -7.42
N VAL A 104 -3.44 -13.55 -8.52
CA VAL A 104 -3.70 -12.11 -8.63
C VAL A 104 -5.17 -11.75 -8.44
N GLY A 105 -6.05 -12.74 -8.27
CA GLY A 105 -7.50 -12.58 -8.39
C GLY A 105 -7.95 -12.42 -9.85
N LYS A 106 -8.95 -11.57 -10.09
CA LYS A 106 -9.46 -11.29 -11.44
C LYS A 106 -8.46 -10.43 -12.22
N ILE A 107 -8.26 -10.74 -13.50
CA ILE A 107 -7.46 -9.92 -14.42
C ILE A 107 -8.35 -8.80 -14.98
N ASP A 108 -8.54 -7.74 -14.20
CA ASP A 108 -9.41 -6.59 -14.51
C ASP A 108 -8.66 -5.26 -14.62
N GLY A 109 -7.37 -5.25 -14.31
CA GLY A 109 -6.51 -4.06 -14.25
C GLY A 109 -6.53 -3.34 -12.92
N ILE A 110 -7.30 -3.81 -11.95
CA ILE A 110 -7.44 -3.22 -10.61
C ILE A 110 -6.50 -3.94 -9.64
N MET A 111 -5.63 -3.17 -9.00
CA MET A 111 -4.57 -3.69 -8.14
C MET A 111 -5.10 -3.93 -6.71
N GLY A 112 -5.91 -4.98 -6.57
CA GLY A 112 -6.45 -5.46 -5.29
C GLY A 112 -5.40 -6.13 -4.40
N LEU A 113 -5.82 -6.63 -3.23
CA LEU A 113 -4.92 -7.23 -2.22
C LEU A 113 -4.03 -8.35 -2.80
N LYS A 114 -4.61 -9.27 -3.56
CA LYS A 114 -3.90 -10.39 -4.19
C LYS A 114 -2.84 -9.92 -5.20
N SER A 115 -3.24 -9.05 -6.13
CA SER A 115 -2.33 -8.42 -7.10
C SER A 115 -1.19 -7.66 -6.41
N ARG A 116 -1.48 -6.89 -5.36
CA ARG A 116 -0.45 -6.14 -4.60
C ARG A 116 0.50 -7.05 -3.84
N ALA A 117 0.02 -8.17 -3.30
CA ALA A 117 0.87 -9.17 -2.67
C ALA A 117 1.83 -9.81 -3.68
N ALA A 118 1.34 -10.15 -4.88
CA ALA A 118 2.17 -10.66 -5.97
C ALA A 118 3.22 -9.63 -6.43
N VAL A 119 2.81 -8.36 -6.59
CA VAL A 119 3.72 -7.24 -6.90
C VAL A 119 4.85 -7.15 -5.89
N LYS A 120 4.53 -7.20 -4.59
CA LYS A 120 5.52 -7.13 -3.52
C LYS A 120 6.55 -8.25 -3.61
N ASP A 121 6.10 -9.49 -3.82
CA ASP A 121 6.99 -10.64 -3.92
C ASP A 121 7.92 -10.53 -5.13
N VAL A 122 7.39 -10.09 -6.28
CA VAL A 122 8.21 -9.85 -7.47
C VAL A 122 9.19 -8.70 -7.28
N GLN A 123 8.79 -7.61 -6.63
CA GLN A 123 9.71 -6.52 -6.28
C GLN A 123 10.89 -7.04 -5.46
N LEU A 124 10.64 -7.88 -4.44
CA LEU A 124 11.70 -8.52 -3.66
C LEU A 124 12.64 -9.36 -4.54
N LYS A 125 12.08 -10.21 -5.41
CA LYS A 125 12.87 -11.07 -6.31
C LYS A 125 13.71 -10.28 -7.32
N LEU A 126 13.28 -9.08 -7.68
CA LEU A 126 14.00 -8.19 -8.59
C LEU A 126 14.95 -7.20 -7.87
N GLY A 127 15.09 -7.30 -6.54
CA GLY A 127 15.89 -6.34 -5.75
C GLY A 127 15.33 -4.92 -5.74
N MET A 128 14.04 -4.76 -6.06
CA MET A 128 13.34 -3.48 -6.03
C MET A 128 12.81 -3.18 -4.62
N PRO A 129 12.53 -1.91 -4.29
CA PRO A 129 11.79 -1.57 -3.09
C PRO A 129 10.42 -2.26 -3.07
N ALA A 130 10.20 -3.14 -2.09
CA ALA A 130 9.00 -3.97 -2.00
C ALA A 130 7.82 -3.26 -1.32
N ASP A 131 7.35 -2.18 -1.94
CA ASP A 131 6.28 -1.32 -1.43
C ASP A 131 4.86 -1.73 -1.88
N SER A 132 4.73 -2.83 -2.63
CA SER A 132 3.46 -3.34 -3.18
C SER A 132 2.77 -2.40 -4.17
N TYR A 133 3.48 -1.38 -4.69
CA TYR A 133 2.93 -0.45 -5.65
C TYR A 133 3.35 -0.80 -7.08
N PRO A 134 2.41 -1.04 -8.00
CA PRO A 134 2.72 -1.41 -9.36
C PRO A 134 3.07 -0.18 -10.18
N THR A 135 4.35 -0.09 -10.57
CA THR A 135 4.88 1.01 -11.39
C THR A 135 5.13 0.56 -12.83
N ARG A 136 5.26 1.53 -13.75
CA ARG A 136 5.70 1.25 -15.13
C ARG A 136 7.11 0.66 -15.17
N GLU A 137 7.97 1.04 -14.23
CA GLU A 137 9.30 0.45 -14.08
C GLU A 137 9.24 -1.05 -13.79
N LEU A 138 8.37 -1.47 -12.85
CA LEU A 138 8.14 -2.88 -12.56
C LEU A 138 7.61 -3.61 -13.81
N LEU A 139 6.63 -3.02 -14.49
CA LEU A 139 6.05 -3.61 -15.70
C LEU A 139 7.13 -3.80 -16.79
N ALA A 140 7.96 -2.79 -17.03
CA ALA A 140 9.06 -2.85 -18.00
C ALA A 140 10.07 -3.96 -17.67
N LYS A 141 10.48 -4.09 -16.40
CA LYS A 141 11.40 -5.16 -15.94
C LYS A 141 10.84 -6.57 -16.13
N LEU A 142 9.53 -6.72 -16.25
CA LEU A 142 8.86 -8.01 -16.43
C LEU A 142 8.61 -8.38 -17.90
N GLY A 143 9.17 -7.62 -18.85
CA GLY A 143 8.91 -7.79 -20.28
C GLY A 143 7.71 -6.98 -20.75
N GLY A 144 7.66 -5.72 -20.29
CA GLY A 144 6.66 -4.73 -20.67
C GLY A 144 6.61 -4.43 -22.15
#